data_AF-A0A1Y4P194-F1
#
_entry.id   AF-A0A1Y4P194-F1
#
_cell.length_a   1.000
_cell.length_b   1.000
_cell.length_c   1.000
_cell.angle_alpha   90.00
_cell.angle_beta   90.00
_cell.angle_gamma   90.00
#
_symmetry.space_group_name_H-M   'P 1'
#
loop_
_entity.id
_entity.type
_entity.pdbx_description
1 polymer ?
#
loop_
_entity_poly.entity_id
_entity_poly.type
_entity_poly.pdbx_seq_one_letter_code
_entity_poly.pdbx_strand_id
1 'polypeptide(L)'
;MAIYHMSAKVVSRGAGRSAVAASAYLSCSRMYNDYDGVQHDYTRKQGLIFQEVLLPPKASPEWKDREQLWNAVERAEKTKDSRLAREFVVALPIELPRKAQISLLRDFIQNNFVDMGMCADFAIHDTDGHNPHAHILLTVRPLETDGTWQYKTQKEYLCIRNGEEKGFTASEFKDAQTKGWEKQYPYKVGKKKVYMAPSAAQEHGYIRADKHPKSTRFGRQNPVSEQWNSEAQLREWRKAWADAVNHTLQEHQIDTRIDHRSFADQGRDEQPTIHEGYHARDMEKKGLISDRCEINRQIRKDNRLFRELKRQVEKLTKTVSENIHSVAKRLEQLRGTMIMIRYYLFHNRMQASSTREWISMITPVLKKYKAITKTIRTKQTEKKSLQAQKKKLSFLQPVQYYQISQKITTLTEDIEELLSQKERLICDNYFHNESEIKTSEIALKNQKDFLKKLDAQYDNLSDQLTENQKKYQEIKADVSPEKSAELFDARVDERDMIRDQVYQKLYATMGQKFDASLFHESVSDIDDRLGEDPEAFHDRTYQKRIAREMERRKEQPVRLKKKVHNHER
;
A
#
# COMPACT_ATOMS: atom_id res chain seq x y z
N MET A 1 -7.91 -6.40 -18.81
CA MET A 1 -8.99 -5.84 -17.98
C MET A 1 -8.52 -4.50 -17.47
N ALA A 2 -9.30 -3.45 -17.72
CA ALA A 2 -9.04 -2.12 -17.20
C ALA A 2 -8.89 -2.18 -15.66
N ILE A 3 -7.83 -1.55 -15.16
CA ILE A 3 -7.55 -1.45 -13.72
C ILE A 3 -7.54 0.00 -13.30
N TYR A 4 -8.03 0.27 -12.10
CA TYR A 4 -7.83 1.58 -11.50
C TYR A 4 -6.41 1.69 -10.93
N HIS A 5 -5.65 2.69 -11.38
CA HIS A 5 -4.44 3.12 -10.69
C HIS A 5 -4.29 4.63 -10.85
N MET A 6 -4.12 5.33 -9.73
CA MET A 6 -3.70 6.73 -9.68
C MET A 6 -2.90 6.97 -8.40
N SER A 7 -1.59 7.20 -8.57
CA SER A 7 -0.70 7.57 -7.47
C SER A 7 -0.25 9.03 -7.61
N ALA A 8 -0.08 9.71 -6.49
CA ALA A 8 0.40 11.09 -6.42
C ALA A 8 1.66 11.15 -5.56
N LYS A 9 2.73 11.76 -6.07
CA LYS A 9 4.02 11.89 -5.41
C LYS A 9 4.54 13.31 -5.53
N VAL A 10 5.33 13.74 -4.55
CA VAL A 10 6.04 15.03 -4.62
C VAL A 10 7.43 14.80 -5.17
N VAL A 11 7.84 15.63 -6.12
CA VAL A 11 9.25 15.78 -6.51
C VAL A 11 9.85 16.82 -5.58
N SER A 12 10.72 16.39 -4.66
CA SER A 12 11.32 17.25 -3.65
C SER A 12 12.84 17.20 -3.74
N ARG A 13 13.45 18.39 -3.71
CA ARG A 13 14.89 18.57 -3.65
C ARG A 13 15.49 17.96 -2.39
N GLY A 14 14.77 18.02 -1.27
CA GLY A 14 15.21 17.43 0.01
C GLY A 14 15.30 15.91 -0.01
N ALA A 15 14.61 15.25 -0.96
CA ALA A 15 14.70 13.82 -1.21
C ALA A 15 15.72 13.47 -2.33
N GLY A 16 16.52 14.45 -2.78
CA GLY A 16 17.48 14.28 -3.87
C GLY A 16 16.84 14.17 -5.26
N ARG A 17 15.60 14.62 -5.44
CA ARG A 17 14.91 14.61 -6.75
C ARG A 17 14.97 16.00 -7.40
N SER A 18 15.02 16.03 -8.73
CA SER A 18 14.97 17.24 -9.57
C SER A 18 13.73 17.22 -10.47
N ALA A 19 13.13 18.38 -10.72
CA ALA A 19 12.00 18.49 -11.64
C ALA A 19 12.45 18.32 -13.10
N VAL A 20 13.62 18.87 -13.44
CA VAL A 20 14.24 18.71 -14.77
C VAL A 20 14.59 17.24 -15.01
N ALA A 21 15.17 16.55 -14.03
CA ALA A 21 15.45 15.11 -14.13
C ALA A 21 14.16 14.28 -14.31
N ALA A 22 13.10 14.61 -13.58
CA ALA A 22 11.82 13.92 -13.69
C ALA A 22 11.18 14.13 -15.07
N SER A 23 11.22 15.35 -15.60
CA SER A 23 10.74 15.65 -16.95
C SER A 23 11.58 14.96 -18.03
N ALA A 24 12.91 15.01 -17.95
CA ALA A 24 13.79 14.28 -18.88
C ALA A 24 13.48 12.77 -18.87
N TYR A 25 13.26 12.19 -17.69
CA TYR A 25 12.95 10.76 -17.52
C TYR A 25 11.59 10.35 -18.10
N LEU A 26 10.54 11.16 -17.89
CA LEU A 26 9.21 10.87 -18.44
C LEU A 26 9.14 11.12 -19.95
N SER A 27 9.91 12.07 -20.48
CA SER A 27 9.90 12.42 -21.91
C SER A 27 10.92 11.63 -22.75
N CYS A 28 11.69 10.74 -22.13
CA CYS A 28 12.85 10.06 -22.73
C CYS A 28 13.76 11.04 -23.48
N SER A 29 14.00 12.21 -22.90
CA SER A 29 14.76 13.29 -23.52
C SER A 29 16.04 13.59 -22.76
N ARG A 30 16.84 14.47 -23.36
CA ARG A 30 18.05 14.99 -22.76
C ARG A 30 17.79 16.45 -22.35
N MET A 31 18.00 16.77 -21.08
CA MET A 31 17.80 18.12 -20.55
C MET A 31 18.93 18.59 -19.65
N TYR A 32 19.22 19.88 -19.67
CA TYR A 32 20.16 20.55 -18.78
C TYR A 32 19.42 21.18 -17.58
N ASN A 33 19.94 20.94 -16.38
CA ASN A 33 19.44 21.56 -15.15
C ASN A 33 20.34 22.72 -14.72
N ASP A 34 19.84 23.96 -14.85
CA ASP A 34 20.56 25.19 -14.51
C ASP A 34 20.94 25.26 -13.01
N TYR A 35 20.19 24.57 -12.14
CA TYR A 35 20.38 24.66 -10.69
C TYR A 35 21.62 23.91 -10.20
N ASP A 36 21.88 22.71 -10.72
CA ASP A 36 23.00 21.85 -10.31
C ASP A 36 24.05 21.64 -11.41
N GLY A 37 23.80 22.15 -12.62
CA GLY A 37 24.67 22.01 -13.78
C GLY A 37 24.71 20.61 -14.38
N VAL A 38 23.76 19.74 -14.02
CA VAL A 38 23.73 18.34 -14.47
C VAL A 38 22.95 18.21 -15.77
N GLN A 39 23.53 17.50 -16.74
CA GLN A 39 22.81 17.03 -17.92
C GLN A 39 22.13 15.69 -17.62
N HIS A 40 20.79 15.67 -17.64
CA HIS A 40 20.00 14.46 -17.51
C HIS A 40 19.70 13.89 -18.90
N ASP A 41 20.22 12.71 -19.22
CA ASP A 41 20.04 12.06 -20.53
C ASP A 41 19.32 10.71 -20.39
N TYR A 42 18.06 10.68 -20.80
CA TYR A 42 17.23 9.47 -20.82
C TYR A 42 16.81 9.06 -22.23
N THR A 43 17.54 9.50 -23.26
CA THR A 43 17.25 9.20 -24.68
C THR A 43 17.31 7.71 -25.02
N ARG A 44 18.01 6.92 -24.20
CA ARG A 44 18.12 5.46 -24.34
C ARG A 44 16.90 4.68 -23.80
N LYS A 45 15.98 5.35 -23.12
CA LYS A 45 14.81 4.70 -22.53
C LYS A 45 13.77 4.39 -23.61
N GLN A 46 13.29 3.15 -23.62
CA GLN A 46 12.30 2.66 -24.59
C GLN A 46 10.88 2.67 -24.00
N GLY A 47 9.89 2.62 -24.88
CA GLY A 47 8.47 2.52 -24.52
C GLY A 47 7.73 3.85 -24.45
N LEU A 48 8.33 4.98 -24.84
CA LEU A 48 7.60 6.24 -24.97
C LEU A 48 6.62 6.17 -26.14
N ILE A 49 5.33 6.44 -25.88
CA ILE A 49 4.26 6.41 -26.87
C ILE A 49 3.83 7.83 -27.26
N PHE A 50 3.68 8.71 -26.28
CA PHE A 50 3.19 10.08 -26.47
C PHE A 50 3.76 10.99 -25.40
N GLN A 51 3.91 12.28 -25.70
CA GLN A 51 4.32 13.30 -24.74
C GLN A 51 3.81 14.68 -25.16
N GLU A 52 3.44 15.51 -24.20
CA GLU A 52 2.95 16.86 -24.46
C GLU A 52 3.05 17.73 -23.20
N VAL A 53 3.18 19.05 -23.39
CA VAL A 53 3.07 20.05 -22.32
C VAL A 53 1.81 20.89 -22.55
N LEU A 54 0.91 20.93 -21.58
CA LEU A 54 -0.25 21.81 -21.54
C LEU A 54 -0.03 22.96 -20.56
N LEU A 55 -0.46 24.14 -21.00
CA LEU A 55 -0.22 25.39 -20.29
C LEU A 55 -1.56 26.07 -20.01
N PRO A 56 -1.76 26.63 -18.80
CA PRO A 56 -2.89 27.49 -18.53
C PRO A 56 -2.72 28.81 -19.30
N PRO A 57 -3.80 29.58 -19.56
CA PRO A 57 -3.73 30.82 -20.32
C PRO A 57 -2.73 31.87 -19.80
N LYS A 58 -2.41 31.82 -18.49
CA LYS A 58 -1.48 32.75 -17.82
C LYS A 58 -0.01 32.34 -17.91
N ALA A 59 0.30 31.14 -18.38
CA ALA A 59 1.69 30.66 -18.44
C ALA A 59 2.43 31.20 -19.66
N SER A 60 3.75 31.37 -19.53
CA SER A 60 4.59 31.78 -20.67
C SER A 60 4.49 30.75 -21.80
N PRO A 61 4.24 31.17 -23.06
CA PRO A 61 4.23 30.25 -24.21
C PRO A 61 5.55 29.48 -24.40
N GLU A 62 6.68 30.06 -23.96
CA GLU A 62 8.00 29.42 -24.01
C GLU A 62 8.06 28.14 -23.18
N TRP A 63 7.21 28.02 -22.14
CA TRP A 63 7.12 26.82 -21.31
C TRP A 63 6.43 25.64 -22.01
N LYS A 64 6.04 25.78 -23.29
CA LYS A 64 5.77 24.62 -24.14
C LYS A 64 7.03 23.78 -24.34
N ASP A 65 8.20 24.40 -24.25
CA ASP A 65 9.46 23.70 -24.07
C ASP A 65 9.60 23.25 -22.59
N ARG A 66 9.74 21.95 -22.40
CA ARG A 66 9.81 21.32 -21.09
C ARG A 66 11.09 21.66 -20.32
N GLU A 67 12.23 21.84 -21.00
CA GLU A 67 13.47 22.24 -20.33
C GLU A 67 13.33 23.67 -19.78
N GLN A 68 12.72 24.57 -20.55
CA GLN A 68 12.44 25.93 -20.10
C GLN A 68 11.46 25.97 -18.93
N LEU A 69 10.36 25.21 -18.99
CA LEU A 69 9.38 25.13 -17.90
C LEU A 69 10.04 24.67 -16.60
N TRP A 70 10.74 23.54 -16.62
CA TRP A 70 11.25 22.94 -15.38
C TRP A 70 12.46 23.68 -14.82
N ASN A 71 13.28 24.33 -15.65
CA ASN A 71 14.29 25.27 -15.15
C ASN A 71 13.66 26.54 -14.56
N ALA A 72 12.55 27.05 -15.11
CA ALA A 72 11.82 28.16 -14.49
C ALA A 72 11.27 27.80 -13.10
N VAL A 73 10.79 26.56 -12.93
CA VAL A 73 10.37 26.02 -11.62
C VAL A 73 11.56 25.90 -10.66
N GLU A 74 12.69 25.32 -11.08
CA GLU A 74 13.88 25.20 -10.23
C GLU A 74 14.39 26.57 -9.75
N ARG A 75 14.43 27.58 -10.64
CA ARG A 75 14.81 28.96 -10.31
C ARG A 75 13.89 29.63 -9.29
N ALA A 76 12.60 29.32 -9.31
CA ALA A 76 11.63 29.88 -8.37
C ALA A 76 11.78 29.32 -6.93
N GLU A 77 12.43 28.18 -6.77
CA GLU A 77 12.55 27.44 -5.51
C GLU A 77 13.91 27.63 -4.83
N LYS A 78 13.93 28.34 -3.70
CA LYS A 78 15.17 28.86 -3.09
C LYS A 78 15.80 27.96 -2.01
N THR A 79 15.11 26.93 -1.54
CA THR A 79 15.59 26.12 -0.39
C THR A 79 15.97 24.70 -0.79
N LYS A 80 16.94 24.10 -0.10
CA LYS A 80 17.40 22.73 -0.37
C LYS A 80 16.33 21.65 -0.23
N ASP A 81 15.24 21.94 0.47
CA ASP A 81 14.11 21.04 0.75
C ASP A 81 12.83 21.43 -0.01
N SER A 82 12.95 22.30 -1.02
CA SER A 82 11.81 22.76 -1.81
C SER A 82 11.08 21.62 -2.52
N ARG A 83 9.74 21.70 -2.50
CA ARG A 83 8.84 20.87 -3.31
C ARG A 83 8.75 21.51 -4.69
N LEU A 84 9.23 20.81 -5.72
CA LEU A 84 9.46 21.34 -7.06
C LEU A 84 8.27 21.07 -7.97
N ALA A 85 7.74 19.84 -7.94
CA ALA A 85 6.63 19.41 -8.78
C ALA A 85 5.79 18.37 -8.06
N ARG A 86 4.62 18.09 -8.62
CA ARG A 86 3.79 16.94 -8.26
C ARG A 86 3.70 15.99 -9.44
N GLU A 87 4.00 14.73 -9.19
CA GLU A 87 3.92 13.67 -10.18
C GLU A 87 2.67 12.81 -9.90
N PHE A 88 1.78 12.71 -10.87
CA PHE A 88 0.76 11.68 -10.93
C PHE A 88 1.20 10.55 -11.87
N VAL A 89 0.90 9.32 -11.48
CA VAL A 89 1.03 8.15 -12.36
C VAL A 89 -0.32 7.47 -12.43
N VAL A 90 -0.86 7.34 -13.65
CA VAL A 90 -2.17 6.72 -13.92
C VAL A 90 -2.01 5.53 -14.86
N ALA A 91 -2.82 4.47 -14.66
CA ALA A 91 -2.92 3.38 -15.63
C ALA A 91 -3.96 3.74 -16.68
N LEU A 92 -3.64 3.48 -17.96
CA LEU A 92 -4.57 3.64 -19.08
C LEU A 92 -5.19 2.27 -19.43
N PRO A 93 -6.47 2.21 -19.81
CA PRO A 93 -7.08 0.95 -20.25
C PRO A 93 -6.43 0.46 -21.54
N ILE A 94 -5.86 -0.76 -21.52
CA ILE A 94 -5.26 -1.39 -22.70
C ILE A 94 -6.31 -1.73 -23.77
N GLU A 95 -7.57 -1.85 -23.37
CA GLU A 95 -8.71 -2.09 -24.26
C GLU A 95 -9.04 -0.89 -25.15
N LEU A 96 -8.59 0.32 -24.79
CA LEU A 96 -8.79 1.52 -25.59
C LEU A 96 -7.74 1.65 -26.69
N PRO A 97 -8.11 2.10 -27.90
CA PRO A 97 -7.14 2.43 -28.93
C PRO A 97 -6.25 3.59 -28.48
N ARG A 98 -5.00 3.65 -28.94
CA ARG A 98 -4.01 4.64 -28.50
C ARG A 98 -4.47 6.08 -28.63
N LYS A 99 -5.20 6.40 -29.72
CA LYS A 99 -5.77 7.72 -29.93
C LYS A 99 -6.79 8.10 -28.84
N ALA A 100 -7.61 7.15 -28.41
CA ALA A 100 -8.56 7.35 -27.31
C ALA A 100 -7.84 7.48 -25.97
N GLN A 101 -6.77 6.70 -25.72
CA GLN A 101 -5.95 6.86 -24.52
C GLN A 101 -5.32 8.25 -24.42
N ILE A 102 -4.80 8.78 -25.54
CA ILE A 102 -4.22 10.14 -25.61
C ILE A 102 -5.30 11.19 -25.35
N SER A 103 -6.46 11.08 -26.01
CA SER A 103 -7.55 12.06 -25.87
C SER A 103 -8.11 12.07 -24.45
N LEU A 104 -8.42 10.89 -23.89
CA LEU A 104 -8.82 10.72 -22.49
C LEU A 104 -7.85 11.38 -21.51
N LEU A 105 -6.55 11.12 -21.67
CA LEU A 105 -5.53 11.68 -20.78
C LEU A 105 -5.45 13.21 -20.92
N ARG A 106 -5.44 13.71 -22.16
CA ARG A 106 -5.35 15.15 -22.45
C ARG A 106 -6.54 15.91 -21.86
N ASP A 107 -7.75 15.42 -22.08
CA ASP A 107 -8.98 16.04 -21.59
C ASP A 107 -9.05 15.99 -20.06
N PHE A 108 -8.66 14.87 -19.46
CA PHE A 108 -8.54 14.77 -18.01
C PHE A 108 -7.57 15.81 -17.44
N ILE A 109 -6.37 15.93 -18.03
CA ILE A 109 -5.34 16.89 -17.59
C ILE A 109 -5.83 18.33 -17.76
N GLN A 110 -6.48 18.63 -18.89
CA GLN A 110 -7.03 19.96 -19.15
C GLN A 110 -8.03 20.35 -18.07
N ASN A 111 -9.08 19.54 -17.91
CA ASN A 111 -10.23 19.85 -17.05
C ASN A 111 -9.89 19.84 -15.55
N ASN A 112 -8.89 19.06 -15.12
CA ASN A 112 -8.61 18.83 -13.71
C ASN A 112 -7.33 19.49 -13.18
N PHE A 113 -6.41 19.90 -14.07
CA PHE A 113 -5.15 20.51 -13.66
C PHE A 113 -4.91 21.86 -14.34
N VAL A 114 -5.00 21.90 -15.67
CA VAL A 114 -4.66 23.11 -16.44
C VAL A 114 -5.68 24.21 -16.22
N ASP A 115 -6.97 23.88 -16.20
CA ASP A 115 -8.05 24.83 -15.91
C ASP A 115 -7.99 25.35 -14.46
N MET A 116 -7.36 24.59 -13.55
CA MET A 116 -7.06 25.04 -12.19
C MET A 116 -5.82 25.95 -12.12
N GLY A 117 -5.11 26.18 -13.23
CA GLY A 117 -3.96 27.08 -13.34
C GLY A 117 -2.59 26.41 -13.23
N MET A 118 -2.50 25.07 -13.32
CA MET A 118 -1.22 24.35 -13.30
C MET A 118 -0.67 24.17 -14.72
N CYS A 119 0.65 24.28 -14.91
CA CYS A 119 1.29 23.72 -16.10
C CYS A 119 1.43 22.21 -15.93
N ALA A 120 1.19 21.45 -16.99
CA ALA A 120 1.22 19.99 -16.98
C ALA A 120 2.12 19.46 -18.10
N ASP A 121 3.18 18.74 -17.72
CA ASP A 121 4.05 17.99 -18.64
C ASP A 121 3.78 16.51 -18.45
N PHE A 122 3.37 15.82 -19.50
CA PHE A 122 2.96 14.42 -19.39
C PHE A 122 3.45 13.56 -20.54
N ALA A 123 3.58 12.28 -20.24
CA ALA A 123 3.99 11.27 -21.21
C ALA A 123 3.31 9.94 -20.95
N ILE A 124 2.96 9.24 -22.03
CA ILE A 124 2.44 7.87 -22.03
C ILE A 124 3.58 6.91 -22.33
N HIS A 125 3.73 5.90 -21.48
CA HIS A 125 4.70 4.82 -21.60
C HIS A 125 4.02 3.46 -21.73
N ASP A 126 4.59 2.59 -22.56
CA ASP A 126 4.23 1.19 -22.69
C ASP A 126 5.40 0.38 -23.23
N THR A 127 6.30 -0.07 -22.35
CA THR A 127 7.56 -0.72 -22.75
C THR A 127 7.37 -2.14 -23.31
N ASP A 128 6.43 -2.92 -22.77
CA ASP A 128 6.17 -4.30 -23.18
C ASP A 128 4.77 -4.52 -23.77
N GLY A 129 4.02 -3.45 -24.03
CA GLY A 129 2.70 -3.50 -24.66
C GLY A 129 1.57 -3.97 -23.74
N HIS A 130 1.85 -4.20 -22.46
CA HIS A 130 0.90 -4.81 -21.52
C HIS A 130 0.46 -3.87 -20.39
N ASN A 131 1.13 -2.73 -20.21
CA ASN A 131 0.85 -1.82 -19.11
C ASN A 131 1.00 -0.36 -19.54
N PRO A 132 0.10 0.12 -20.41
CA PRO A 132 0.08 1.54 -20.76
C PRO A 132 -0.20 2.38 -19.52
N HIS A 133 0.70 3.29 -19.20
CA HIS A 133 0.58 4.20 -18.06
C HIS A 133 1.07 5.58 -18.45
N ALA A 134 0.58 6.61 -17.76
CA ALA A 134 1.01 7.97 -17.97
C ALA A 134 1.65 8.55 -16.72
N HIS A 135 2.76 9.27 -16.92
CA HIS A 135 3.33 10.18 -15.94
C HIS A 135 2.82 11.58 -16.26
N ILE A 136 2.35 12.31 -15.24
CA ILE A 136 1.84 13.68 -15.33
C ILE A 136 2.56 14.51 -14.28
N LEU A 137 3.38 15.45 -14.71
CA LEU A 137 4.18 16.32 -13.86
C LEU A 137 3.56 17.72 -13.84
N LEU A 138 3.16 18.16 -12.65
CA LEU A 138 2.41 19.40 -12.42
C LEU A 138 3.24 20.40 -11.62
N THR A 139 3.12 21.67 -12.00
CA THR A 139 3.67 22.79 -11.23
C THR A 139 2.93 22.97 -9.91
N VAL A 140 3.65 23.31 -8.83
CA VAL A 140 3.08 23.43 -7.47
C VAL A 140 2.96 24.87 -7.00
N ARG A 141 3.17 25.84 -7.89
CA ARG A 141 2.97 27.26 -7.65
C ARG A 141 1.86 27.79 -8.55
N PRO A 142 0.89 28.55 -8.02
CA PRO A 142 -0.03 29.32 -8.82
C PRO A 142 0.70 30.41 -9.60
N LEU A 143 0.07 30.92 -10.65
CA LEU A 143 0.55 32.03 -11.45
C LEU A 143 -0.27 33.29 -11.19
N GLU A 144 0.41 34.42 -11.14
CA GLU A 144 -0.21 35.74 -11.20
C GLU A 144 -0.78 36.00 -12.60
N THR A 145 -1.53 37.10 -12.76
CA THR A 145 -2.12 37.49 -14.04
C THR A 145 -1.08 37.82 -15.12
N ASP A 146 0.13 38.21 -14.72
CA ASP A 146 1.26 38.50 -15.61
C ASP A 146 2.14 37.27 -15.90
N GLY A 147 1.76 36.09 -15.39
CA GLY A 147 2.51 34.84 -15.57
C GLY A 147 3.69 34.66 -14.62
N THR A 148 3.85 35.52 -13.61
CA THR A 148 4.87 35.33 -12.57
C THR A 148 4.42 34.31 -11.51
N TRP A 149 5.37 33.60 -10.89
CA TRP A 149 5.07 32.59 -9.86
C TRP A 149 4.61 33.21 -8.54
N GLN A 150 3.46 32.80 -8.05
CA GLN A 150 3.01 33.12 -6.69
C GLN A 150 3.85 32.41 -5.61
N TYR A 151 3.76 32.92 -4.39
CA TYR A 151 4.28 32.24 -3.20
C TYR A 151 3.38 31.08 -2.79
N LYS A 152 3.97 29.92 -2.47
CA LYS A 152 3.23 28.77 -1.87
C LYS A 152 2.81 29.05 -0.43
N THR A 153 3.68 29.75 0.30
CA THR A 153 3.45 30.20 1.66
C THR A 153 4.01 31.60 1.83
N GLN A 154 3.32 32.43 2.61
CA GLN A 154 3.77 33.76 2.96
C GLN A 154 4.01 33.86 4.46
N LYS A 155 4.97 34.69 4.87
CA LYS A 155 5.24 34.92 6.28
C LYS A 155 4.04 35.61 6.93
N GLU A 156 3.56 35.03 8.01
CA GLU A 156 2.44 35.55 8.79
C GLU A 156 2.93 35.96 10.17
N TYR A 157 2.84 37.26 10.45
CA TYR A 157 3.28 37.87 11.70
C TYR A 157 2.16 37.83 12.73
N LEU A 158 2.48 37.36 13.93
CA LEU A 158 1.56 37.33 15.05
C LEU A 158 1.59 38.71 15.73
N CYS A 159 0.58 39.51 15.44
CA CYS A 159 0.41 40.86 15.94
C CYS A 159 -0.57 40.86 17.11
N ILE A 160 -0.47 41.86 17.98
CA ILE A 160 -1.32 41.98 19.17
C ILE A 160 -2.02 43.35 19.19
N ARG A 161 -3.26 43.37 19.67
CA ARG A 161 -4.02 44.58 19.98
C ARG A 161 -4.97 44.27 21.14
N ASN A 162 -4.98 45.11 22.18
CA ASN A 162 -5.88 44.96 23.35
C ASN A 162 -5.88 43.54 23.97
N GLY A 163 -4.73 42.87 23.98
CA GLY A 163 -4.60 41.50 24.49
C GLY A 163 -4.99 40.38 23.53
N GLU A 164 -5.57 40.68 22.37
CA GLU A 164 -5.90 39.70 21.32
C GLU A 164 -4.74 39.53 20.33
N GLU A 165 -4.39 38.29 19.99
CA GLU A 165 -3.36 37.96 18.99
C GLU A 165 -3.98 37.54 17.66
N LYS A 166 -3.49 38.12 16.55
CA LYS A 166 -3.95 37.80 15.18
C LYS A 166 -2.80 37.81 14.17
N GLY A 167 -2.87 36.90 13.20
CA GLY A 167 -1.90 36.75 12.12
C GLY A 167 -2.14 37.72 10.95
N PHE A 168 -1.09 38.37 10.46
CA PHE A 168 -1.13 39.22 9.27
C PHE A 168 0.07 38.94 8.36
N THR A 169 -0.17 38.90 7.04
CA THR A 169 0.91 38.92 6.04
C THR A 169 1.59 40.29 6.00
N ALA A 170 2.71 40.40 5.28
CA ALA A 170 3.42 41.68 5.16
C ALA A 170 2.58 42.78 4.48
N SER A 171 1.76 42.43 3.49
CA SER A 171 0.85 43.36 2.81
C SER A 171 -0.29 43.79 3.73
N GLU A 172 -0.99 42.84 4.35
CA GLU A 172 -2.10 43.11 5.27
C GLU A 172 -1.67 43.91 6.50
N PHE A 173 -0.43 43.73 6.96
CA PHE A 173 0.06 44.42 8.15
C PHE A 173 0.07 45.95 7.97
N LYS A 174 0.22 46.46 6.74
CA LYS A 174 0.17 47.92 6.49
C LYS A 174 -1.16 48.51 6.95
N ASP A 175 -2.27 47.84 6.62
CA ASP A 175 -3.61 48.27 7.03
C ASP A 175 -3.94 47.87 8.46
N ALA A 176 -3.40 46.74 8.94
CA ALA A 176 -3.58 46.34 10.34
C ALA A 176 -2.89 47.34 11.28
N GLN A 177 -1.74 47.86 10.89
CA GLN A 177 -0.97 48.84 11.67
C GLN A 177 -1.75 50.16 11.85
N THR A 178 -2.44 50.66 10.81
CA THR A 178 -3.30 51.85 10.94
C THR A 178 -4.49 51.60 11.86
N LYS A 179 -4.89 50.34 12.03
CA LYS A 179 -5.92 49.89 12.97
C LYS A 179 -5.34 49.53 14.36
N GLY A 180 -4.11 49.93 14.67
CA GLY A 180 -3.51 49.77 16.00
C GLY A 180 -3.02 48.34 16.32
N TRP A 181 -2.81 47.49 15.31
CA TRP A 181 -2.14 46.21 15.52
C TRP A 181 -0.62 46.36 15.52
N GLU A 182 0.04 45.75 16.50
CA GLU A 182 1.50 45.80 16.62
C GLU A 182 2.13 44.42 16.49
N LYS A 183 3.22 44.32 15.71
CA LYS A 183 4.05 43.11 15.68
C LYS A 183 4.67 42.88 17.05
N GLN A 184 4.71 41.63 17.49
CA GLN A 184 5.37 41.27 18.74
C GLN A 184 6.85 40.96 18.51
N TYR A 185 7.72 41.42 19.42
CA TYR A 185 9.16 41.12 19.40
C TYR A 185 9.57 40.53 20.75
N PRO A 186 10.64 39.74 20.82
CA PRO A 186 11.14 39.25 22.10
C PRO A 186 11.92 40.38 22.80
N TYR A 187 11.52 40.70 24.03
CA TYR A 187 12.14 41.68 24.92
C TYR A 187 12.74 41.02 26.16
N LYS A 188 13.79 41.62 26.72
CA LYS A 188 14.42 41.14 27.96
C LYS A 188 13.63 41.62 29.17
N VAL A 189 12.98 40.70 29.88
CA VAL A 189 12.27 40.93 31.14
C VAL A 189 12.99 40.14 32.24
N GLY A 190 13.86 40.80 32.98
CA GLY A 190 14.82 40.14 33.88
C GLY A 190 15.71 39.15 33.13
N LYS A 191 15.68 37.88 33.53
CA LYS A 191 16.44 36.78 32.87
C LYS A 191 15.68 36.10 31.71
N LYS A 192 14.43 36.47 31.44
CA LYS A 192 13.57 35.81 30.44
C LYS A 192 13.40 36.66 29.17
N LYS A 193 13.14 35.99 28.05
CA LYS A 193 12.70 36.63 26.79
C LYS A 193 11.19 36.49 26.69
N VAL A 194 10.46 37.61 26.60
CA VAL A 194 9.00 37.63 26.51
C VAL A 194 8.59 38.37 25.24
N TYR A 195 7.64 37.82 24.48
CA TYR A 195 7.09 38.48 23.31
C TYR A 195 6.04 39.50 23.73
N MET A 196 6.15 40.74 23.22
CA MET A 196 5.18 41.81 23.46
C MET A 196 5.28 42.87 22.36
N ALA A 197 4.28 43.77 22.32
CA ALA A 197 4.27 44.93 21.44
C ALA A 197 5.36 45.96 21.81
N PRO A 198 5.90 46.72 20.84
CA PRO A 198 6.81 47.83 21.10
C PRO A 198 6.26 48.86 22.09
N SER A 199 4.98 49.24 21.99
CA SER A 199 4.32 50.16 22.93
C SER A 199 4.40 49.68 24.38
N ALA A 200 3.97 48.44 24.64
CA ALA A 200 4.01 47.82 25.97
C ALA A 200 5.43 47.66 26.53
N ALA A 201 6.40 47.36 25.65
CA ALA A 201 7.81 47.29 26.05
C ALA A 201 8.39 48.66 26.42
N GLN A 202 7.97 49.73 25.73
CA GLN A 202 8.41 51.10 25.98
C GLN A 202 7.93 51.62 27.33
N GLU A 203 6.69 51.30 27.74
CA GLU A 203 6.15 51.65 29.07
C GLU A 203 7.03 51.13 30.22
N HIS A 204 7.69 49.98 30.02
CA HIS A 204 8.53 49.33 31.02
C HIS A 204 10.04 49.52 30.78
N GLY A 205 10.44 50.25 29.74
CA GLY A 205 11.85 50.46 29.37
C GLY A 205 12.59 49.18 28.96
N TYR A 206 11.89 48.15 28.46
CA TYR A 206 12.52 46.87 28.11
C TYR A 206 13.34 46.94 26.82
N ILE A 207 14.48 46.26 26.82
CA ILE A 207 15.39 46.21 25.67
C ILE A 207 15.01 45.05 24.75
N ARG A 208 14.85 45.35 23.45
CA ARG A 208 14.57 44.35 22.41
C ARG A 208 15.72 43.36 22.30
N ALA A 209 15.42 42.06 22.39
CA ALA A 209 16.41 40.99 22.32
C ALA A 209 16.70 40.53 20.89
N ASP A 210 15.72 40.66 19.99
CA ASP A 210 15.83 40.27 18.57
C ASP A 210 14.98 41.20 17.68
N LYS A 211 15.48 41.49 16.48
CA LYS A 211 14.78 42.33 15.48
C LYS A 211 13.72 41.57 14.68
N HIS A 212 13.64 40.25 14.82
CA HIS A 212 12.69 39.40 14.11
C HIS A 212 11.40 39.25 14.94
N PRO A 213 10.26 39.70 14.39
CA PRO A 213 8.99 39.61 15.09
C PRO A 213 8.50 38.16 15.17
N LYS A 214 7.63 37.89 16.15
CA LYS A 214 6.90 36.64 16.29
C LYS A 214 6.12 36.35 15.00
N SER A 215 6.22 35.13 14.49
CA SER A 215 5.50 34.67 13.31
C SER A 215 5.04 33.24 13.49
N THR A 216 4.07 32.81 12.70
CA THR A 216 3.69 31.39 12.68
C THR A 216 4.85 30.52 12.16
N ARG A 217 4.86 29.26 12.59
CA ARG A 217 5.98 28.32 12.29
C ARG A 217 6.11 28.02 10.80
N PHE A 218 5.00 27.93 10.08
CA PHE A 218 4.96 27.53 8.67
C PHE A 218 4.51 28.66 7.72
N GLY A 219 4.16 29.82 8.27
CA GLY A 219 3.51 30.90 7.51
C GLY A 219 2.07 30.56 7.16
N ARG A 220 1.43 31.46 6.43
CA ARG A 220 0.09 31.26 5.85
C ARG A 220 0.23 30.59 4.48
N GLN A 221 -0.51 29.53 4.24
CA GLN A 221 -0.53 28.88 2.92
C GLN A 221 -1.28 29.74 1.91
N ASN A 222 -0.84 29.69 0.65
CA ASN A 222 -1.62 30.23 -0.45
C ASN A 222 -2.87 29.36 -0.63
N PRO A 223 -4.09 29.92 -0.64
CA PRO A 223 -5.33 29.14 -0.71
C PRO A 223 -5.41 28.19 -1.91
N VAL A 224 -4.92 28.63 -3.08
CA VAL A 224 -4.89 27.81 -4.30
C VAL A 224 -3.91 26.65 -4.12
N SER A 225 -2.71 26.95 -3.60
CA SER A 225 -1.74 25.89 -3.28
C SER A 225 -2.29 24.93 -2.23
N GLU A 226 -2.94 25.42 -1.19
CA GLU A 226 -3.53 24.60 -0.12
C GLU A 226 -4.61 23.68 -0.68
N GLN A 227 -5.52 24.20 -1.51
CA GLN A 227 -6.54 23.40 -2.19
C GLN A 227 -5.91 22.27 -3.00
N TRP A 228 -4.91 22.57 -3.86
CA TRP A 228 -4.20 21.56 -4.64
C TRP A 228 -3.53 20.50 -3.75
N ASN A 229 -3.14 20.86 -2.52
CA ASN A 229 -2.50 19.98 -1.55
C ASN A 229 -3.45 19.27 -0.58
N SER A 230 -4.75 19.53 -0.66
CA SER A 230 -5.73 18.94 0.24
C SER A 230 -6.06 17.48 -0.10
N GLU A 231 -6.42 16.70 0.93
CA GLU A 231 -6.91 15.34 0.72
C GLU A 231 -8.25 15.30 -0.01
N ALA A 232 -9.11 16.30 0.22
CA ALA A 232 -10.39 16.45 -0.47
C ALA A 232 -10.19 16.57 -1.98
N GLN A 233 -9.29 17.47 -2.42
CA GLN A 233 -8.99 17.65 -3.84
C GLN A 233 -8.37 16.39 -4.46
N LEU A 234 -7.54 15.64 -3.72
CA LEU A 234 -7.02 14.36 -4.20
C LEU A 234 -8.12 13.32 -4.42
N ARG A 235 -9.14 13.28 -3.56
CA ARG A 235 -10.30 12.40 -3.74
C ARG A 235 -11.11 12.79 -4.98
N GLU A 236 -11.32 14.09 -5.20
CA GLU A 236 -12.00 14.60 -6.41
C GLU A 236 -11.25 14.21 -7.69
N TRP A 237 -9.93 14.40 -7.75
CA TRP A 237 -9.16 14.00 -8.93
C TRP A 237 -9.18 12.48 -9.19
N ARG A 238 -9.16 11.68 -8.12
CA ARG A 238 -9.29 10.22 -8.22
C ARG A 238 -10.65 9.80 -8.77
N LYS A 239 -11.72 10.43 -8.28
CA LYS A 239 -13.07 10.24 -8.80
C LYS A 239 -13.16 10.66 -10.27
N ALA A 240 -12.70 11.86 -10.60
CA ALA A 240 -12.70 12.38 -11.96
C ALA A 240 -11.93 11.49 -12.95
N TRP A 241 -10.82 10.88 -12.52
CA TRP A 241 -10.08 9.92 -13.35
C TRP A 241 -10.91 8.66 -13.63
N ALA A 242 -11.53 8.08 -12.59
CA ALA A 242 -12.39 6.91 -12.76
C ALA A 242 -13.60 7.22 -13.66
N ASP A 243 -14.24 8.38 -13.46
CA ASP A 243 -15.40 8.82 -14.23
C ASP A 243 -15.02 9.01 -15.71
N ALA A 244 -13.90 9.69 -16.01
CA ALA A 244 -13.42 9.92 -17.38
C ALA A 244 -13.07 8.60 -18.10
N VAL A 245 -12.38 7.68 -17.41
CA VAL A 245 -12.06 6.36 -17.96
C VAL A 245 -13.34 5.57 -18.24
N ASN A 246 -14.27 5.52 -17.28
CA ASN A 246 -15.53 4.78 -17.43
C ASN A 246 -16.39 5.33 -18.57
N HIS A 247 -16.44 6.66 -18.72
CA HIS A 247 -17.13 7.31 -19.82
C HIS A 247 -16.52 6.90 -21.18
N THR A 248 -15.19 6.99 -21.31
CA THR A 248 -14.49 6.64 -22.56
C THR A 248 -14.66 5.15 -22.90
N LEU A 249 -14.61 4.26 -21.89
CA LEU A 249 -14.88 2.84 -22.07
C LEU A 249 -16.32 2.61 -22.57
N GLN A 250 -17.29 3.34 -22.03
CA GLN A 250 -18.69 3.26 -22.46
C GLN A 250 -18.89 3.75 -23.90
N GLU A 251 -18.27 4.87 -24.30
CA GLU A 251 -18.32 5.38 -25.67
C GLU A 251 -17.77 4.36 -26.69
N HIS A 252 -16.76 3.60 -26.29
CA HIS A 252 -16.18 2.52 -27.08
C HIS A 252 -16.93 1.17 -26.93
N GLN A 253 -18.08 1.17 -26.27
CA GLN A 253 -18.93 -0.03 -26.05
C GLN A 253 -18.19 -1.16 -25.31
N ILE A 254 -17.26 -0.81 -24.43
CA ILE A 254 -16.51 -1.74 -23.59
C ILE A 254 -17.21 -1.82 -22.22
N ASP A 255 -17.68 -3.01 -21.84
CA ASP A 255 -18.47 -3.22 -20.60
C ASP A 255 -17.65 -3.21 -19.29
N THR A 256 -16.33 -3.04 -19.38
CA THR A 256 -15.49 -2.94 -18.18
C THR A 256 -15.63 -1.58 -17.52
N ARG A 257 -15.64 -1.55 -16.18
CA ARG A 257 -15.63 -0.33 -15.37
C ARG A 257 -14.57 -0.39 -14.29
N ILE A 258 -14.06 0.77 -13.89
CA ILE A 258 -13.11 0.95 -12.80
C ILE A 258 -13.74 1.80 -11.68
N ASP A 259 -13.28 1.61 -10.44
CA ASP A 259 -13.71 2.40 -9.29
C ASP A 259 -12.48 2.87 -8.51
N HIS A 260 -12.47 4.14 -8.10
CA HIS A 260 -11.37 4.76 -7.38
C HIS A 260 -11.39 4.47 -5.87
N ARG A 261 -12.53 4.04 -5.34
CA ARG A 261 -12.76 3.74 -3.92
C ARG A 261 -12.17 2.39 -3.55
N SER A 262 -11.76 2.24 -2.30
CA SER A 262 -11.35 0.93 -1.79
C SER A 262 -12.54 -0.05 -1.76
N PHE A 263 -12.28 -1.36 -1.67
CA PHE A 263 -13.37 -2.33 -1.52
C PHE A 263 -14.21 -2.07 -0.25
N ALA A 264 -13.58 -1.65 0.85
CA ALA A 264 -14.28 -1.26 2.07
C ALA A 264 -15.22 -0.06 1.83
N ASP A 265 -14.75 0.98 1.14
CA ASP A 265 -15.58 2.16 0.80
C ASP A 265 -16.71 1.84 -0.20
N GLN A 266 -16.60 0.72 -0.94
CA GLN A 266 -17.65 0.18 -1.80
C GLN A 266 -18.64 -0.72 -1.04
N GLY A 267 -18.43 -0.95 0.27
CA GLY A 267 -19.22 -1.91 1.06
C GLY A 267 -18.98 -3.38 0.65
N ARG A 268 -17.78 -3.68 0.13
CA ARG A 268 -17.38 -5.02 -0.31
C ARG A 268 -16.37 -5.61 0.67
N ASP A 269 -16.69 -6.78 1.18
CA ASP A 269 -15.81 -7.54 2.10
C ASP A 269 -14.69 -8.30 1.36
N GLU A 270 -14.54 -8.06 0.05
CA GLU A 270 -13.51 -8.68 -0.77
C GLU A 270 -12.11 -8.15 -0.42
N GLN A 271 -11.10 -8.99 -0.61
CA GLN A 271 -9.70 -8.66 -0.39
C GLN A 271 -9.09 -7.98 -1.63
N PRO A 272 -8.46 -6.80 -1.51
CA PRO A 272 -7.77 -6.19 -2.64
C PRO A 272 -6.47 -6.93 -2.96
N THR A 273 -6.16 -7.09 -4.24
CA THR A 273 -4.86 -7.63 -4.69
C THR A 273 -3.72 -6.68 -4.36
N ILE A 274 -2.52 -7.21 -4.14
CA ILE A 274 -1.30 -6.45 -3.87
C ILE A 274 -0.55 -6.10 -5.17
N HIS A 275 0.23 -5.01 -5.17
CA HIS A 275 1.05 -4.66 -6.34
C HIS A 275 2.26 -5.61 -6.45
N GLU A 276 2.31 -6.38 -7.54
CA GLU A 276 3.33 -7.41 -7.78
C GLU A 276 4.73 -6.79 -8.02
N GLY A 277 4.80 -5.77 -8.89
CA GLY A 277 6.05 -5.10 -9.27
C GLY A 277 6.84 -5.83 -10.36
N TYR A 278 7.76 -5.11 -11.03
CA TYR A 278 8.52 -5.63 -12.18
C TYR A 278 9.30 -6.91 -11.85
N HIS A 279 10.03 -6.95 -10.74
CA HIS A 279 10.84 -8.11 -10.35
C HIS A 279 10.02 -9.38 -10.14
N ALA A 280 8.80 -9.27 -9.59
CA ALA A 280 7.91 -10.41 -9.41
C ALA A 280 7.42 -10.96 -10.77
N ARG A 281 7.18 -10.08 -11.74
CA ARG A 281 6.77 -10.46 -13.10
C ARG A 281 7.91 -11.01 -13.95
N ASP A 282 9.11 -10.45 -13.82
CA ASP A 282 10.31 -10.94 -14.50
C ASP A 282 10.69 -12.34 -14.01
N MET A 283 10.54 -12.60 -12.71
CA MET A 283 10.71 -13.93 -12.11
C MET A 283 9.73 -14.95 -12.71
N GLU A 284 8.44 -14.61 -12.83
CA GLU A 284 7.44 -15.48 -13.47
C GLU A 284 7.72 -15.73 -14.95
N LYS A 285 8.19 -14.71 -15.70
CA LYS A 285 8.61 -14.89 -17.11
C LYS A 285 9.76 -15.91 -17.25
N LYS A 286 10.59 -16.05 -16.21
CA LYS A 286 11.69 -17.03 -16.13
C LYS A 286 11.22 -18.40 -15.60
N GLY A 287 9.91 -18.61 -15.42
CA GLY A 287 9.33 -19.86 -14.91
C GLY A 287 9.41 -20.03 -13.40
N LEU A 288 9.84 -19.01 -12.65
CA LEU A 288 9.93 -19.03 -11.20
C LEU A 288 8.67 -18.40 -10.58
N ILE A 289 8.10 -19.06 -9.57
CA ILE A 289 6.89 -18.56 -8.91
C ILE A 289 7.28 -17.45 -7.93
N SER A 290 6.69 -16.26 -8.10
CA SER A 290 6.87 -15.16 -7.16
C SER A 290 5.80 -15.23 -6.06
N ASP A 291 6.22 -15.11 -4.80
CA ASP A 291 5.32 -15.05 -3.64
C ASP A 291 4.20 -14.01 -3.81
N ARG A 292 4.51 -12.86 -4.41
CA ARG A 292 3.52 -11.79 -4.64
C ARG A 292 2.48 -12.15 -5.71
N CYS A 293 2.92 -12.79 -6.78
CA CYS A 293 2.02 -13.27 -7.84
C CYS A 293 1.13 -14.40 -7.30
N GLU A 294 1.69 -15.27 -6.45
CA GLU A 294 0.96 -16.34 -5.79
C GLU A 294 -0.10 -15.83 -4.81
N ILE A 295 0.24 -14.82 -4.00
CA ILE A 295 -0.72 -14.14 -3.11
C ILE A 295 -1.88 -13.54 -3.91
N ASN A 296 -1.60 -12.91 -5.06
CA ASN A 296 -2.67 -12.37 -5.90
C ASN A 296 -3.51 -13.44 -6.58
N ARG A 297 -2.91 -14.57 -6.97
CA ARG A 297 -3.66 -15.74 -7.45
C ARG A 297 -4.62 -16.22 -6.36
N GLN A 298 -4.16 -16.31 -5.11
CA GLN A 298 -4.94 -16.70 -3.94
C GLN A 298 -6.10 -15.72 -3.66
N ILE A 299 -5.82 -14.42 -3.54
CA ILE A 299 -6.83 -13.37 -3.31
C ILE A 299 -7.95 -13.41 -4.37
N ARG A 300 -7.59 -13.60 -5.65
CA ARG A 300 -8.58 -13.70 -6.73
C ARG A 300 -9.46 -14.94 -6.60
N LYS A 301 -8.92 -16.07 -6.12
CA LYS A 301 -9.70 -17.28 -5.85
C LYS A 301 -10.63 -17.07 -4.65
N ASP A 302 -10.11 -16.50 -3.56
CA ASP A 302 -10.87 -16.24 -2.33
C ASP A 302 -12.05 -15.28 -2.57
N ASN A 303 -11.84 -14.20 -3.33
CA ASN A 303 -12.92 -13.26 -3.66
C ASN A 303 -14.02 -13.90 -4.52
N ARG A 304 -13.65 -14.77 -5.48
CA ARG A 304 -14.65 -15.50 -6.28
C ARG A 304 -15.50 -16.40 -5.39
N LEU A 305 -14.84 -17.11 -4.48
CA LEU A 305 -15.50 -17.95 -3.49
C LEU A 305 -16.47 -17.14 -2.62
N PHE A 306 -15.99 -16.03 -2.06
CA PHE A 306 -16.79 -15.19 -1.17
C PHE A 306 -18.10 -14.71 -1.84
N ARG A 307 -18.04 -14.27 -3.10
CA ARG A 307 -19.23 -13.88 -3.87
C ARG A 307 -20.23 -15.03 -4.06
N GLU A 308 -19.74 -16.22 -4.35
CA GLU A 308 -20.57 -17.39 -4.58
C GLU A 308 -21.29 -17.83 -3.29
N LEU A 309 -20.57 -17.84 -2.16
CA LEU A 309 -21.15 -18.14 -0.86
C LEU A 309 -22.23 -17.11 -0.48
N LYS A 310 -21.98 -15.82 -0.71
CA LYS A 310 -22.96 -14.77 -0.42
C LYS A 310 -24.25 -14.97 -1.21
N ARG A 311 -24.15 -15.30 -2.50
CA ARG A 311 -25.32 -15.63 -3.34
C ARG A 311 -26.06 -16.88 -2.87
N GLN A 312 -25.33 -17.91 -2.45
CA GLN A 312 -25.95 -19.14 -1.94
C GLN A 312 -26.68 -18.88 -0.63
N VAL A 313 -26.09 -18.11 0.30
CA VAL A 313 -26.73 -17.68 1.55
C VAL A 313 -27.99 -16.86 1.26
N GLU A 314 -27.94 -15.87 0.35
CA GLU A 314 -29.12 -15.06 -0.02
C GLU A 314 -30.25 -15.92 -0.62
N LYS A 315 -29.90 -16.90 -1.48
CA LYS A 315 -30.87 -17.83 -2.07
C LYS A 315 -31.49 -18.75 -1.02
N LEU A 316 -30.68 -19.22 -0.06
CA LEU A 316 -31.13 -20.10 1.02
C LEU A 316 -31.99 -19.34 2.05
N THR A 317 -31.62 -18.12 2.42
CA THR A 317 -32.41 -17.25 3.31
C THR A 317 -33.81 -16.98 2.74
N LYS A 318 -33.97 -17.01 1.42
CA LYS A 318 -35.26 -16.81 0.73
C LYS A 318 -36.16 -18.05 0.68
N THR A 319 -35.68 -19.24 1.06
CA THR A 319 -36.36 -20.53 0.78
C THR A 319 -36.84 -21.30 2.03
N VAL A 320 -36.57 -20.83 3.26
CA VAL A 320 -36.62 -21.71 4.47
C VAL A 320 -37.75 -21.38 5.43
N SER A 321 -38.86 -22.12 5.42
CA SER A 321 -39.66 -22.25 6.67
C SER A 321 -40.09 -23.65 7.09
N GLU A 322 -40.07 -24.72 6.26
CA GLU A 322 -40.79 -25.96 6.67
C GLU A 322 -40.22 -27.37 6.33
N ASN A 323 -38.99 -27.58 5.81
CA ASN A 323 -38.50 -28.94 5.45
C ASN A 323 -37.24 -29.40 6.23
N ILE A 324 -37.31 -30.58 6.89
CA ILE A 324 -36.21 -31.21 7.68
C ILE A 324 -34.94 -31.46 6.86
N HIS A 325 -35.08 -31.83 5.58
CA HIS A 325 -33.94 -32.03 4.66
C HIS A 325 -33.22 -30.70 4.37
N SER A 326 -33.98 -29.60 4.32
CA SER A 326 -33.39 -28.26 4.17
C SER A 326 -32.63 -27.84 5.42
N VAL A 327 -33.11 -28.22 6.61
CA VAL A 327 -32.40 -27.98 7.88
C VAL A 327 -31.11 -28.80 7.94
N ALA A 328 -31.16 -30.10 7.61
CA ALA A 328 -30.01 -30.97 7.54
C ALA A 328 -28.91 -30.42 6.61
N LYS A 329 -29.28 -30.04 5.38
CA LYS A 329 -28.36 -29.45 4.42
C LYS A 329 -27.74 -28.16 4.92
N ARG A 330 -28.51 -27.29 5.59
CA ARG A 330 -28.02 -26.03 6.16
C ARG A 330 -27.01 -26.27 7.28
N LEU A 331 -27.26 -27.24 8.16
CA LEU A 331 -26.33 -27.63 9.23
C LEU A 331 -25.02 -28.15 8.63
N GLU A 332 -25.07 -29.06 7.65
CA GLU A 332 -23.85 -29.57 7.01
C GLU A 332 -23.09 -28.51 6.21
N GLN A 333 -23.79 -27.55 5.58
CA GLN A 333 -23.15 -26.41 4.91
C GLN A 333 -22.46 -25.47 5.91
N LEU A 334 -23.07 -25.21 7.07
CA LEU A 334 -22.45 -24.44 8.15
C LEU A 334 -21.22 -25.18 8.70
N ARG A 335 -21.34 -26.49 8.97
CA ARG A 335 -20.22 -27.34 9.39
C ARG A 335 -19.08 -27.30 8.36
N GLY A 336 -19.39 -27.46 7.07
CA GLY A 336 -18.42 -27.34 5.98
C GLY A 336 -17.74 -25.98 5.92
N THR A 337 -18.48 -24.90 6.19
CA THR A 337 -17.93 -23.55 6.31
C THR A 337 -16.96 -23.43 7.49
N MET A 338 -17.34 -23.97 8.65
CA MET A 338 -16.49 -24.00 9.84
C MET A 338 -15.20 -24.79 9.60
N ILE A 339 -15.26 -25.93 8.89
CA ILE A 339 -14.08 -26.74 8.54
C ILE A 339 -13.10 -25.92 7.70
N MET A 340 -13.59 -25.15 6.71
CA MET A 340 -12.73 -24.26 5.93
C MET A 340 -12.10 -23.17 6.81
N ILE A 341 -12.91 -22.49 7.64
CA ILE A 341 -12.40 -21.44 8.54
C ILE A 341 -11.31 -22.01 9.44
N ARG A 342 -11.52 -23.20 10.01
CA ARG A 342 -10.55 -23.86 10.88
C ARG A 342 -9.26 -24.23 10.14
N TYR A 343 -9.36 -24.75 8.92
CA TYR A 343 -8.22 -25.01 8.07
C TYR A 343 -7.38 -23.75 7.83
N TYR A 344 -8.03 -22.62 7.48
CA TYR A 344 -7.34 -21.34 7.32
C TYR A 344 -6.72 -20.83 8.61
N LEU A 345 -7.37 -21.01 9.77
CA LEU A 345 -6.80 -20.64 11.07
C LEU A 345 -5.51 -21.41 11.38
N PHE A 346 -5.51 -22.73 11.16
CA PHE A 346 -4.30 -23.54 11.35
C PHE A 346 -3.19 -23.17 10.37
N HIS A 347 -3.53 -22.99 9.10
CA HIS A 347 -2.58 -22.60 8.07
C HIS A 347 -1.94 -21.23 8.35
N ASN A 348 -2.75 -20.24 8.74
CA ASN A 348 -2.27 -18.91 9.12
C ASN A 348 -1.35 -18.96 10.34
N ARG A 349 -1.67 -19.80 11.32
CA ARG A 349 -0.83 -19.99 12.52
C ARG A 349 0.54 -20.56 12.16
N MET A 350 0.60 -21.55 11.26
CA MET A 350 1.86 -22.09 10.76
C MET A 350 2.71 -21.02 10.08
N GLN A 351 2.13 -20.26 9.14
CA GLN A 351 2.84 -19.17 8.46
C GLN A 351 3.33 -18.09 9.43
N ALA A 352 2.51 -17.74 10.42
CA ALA A 352 2.88 -16.78 11.47
C ALA A 352 4.08 -17.30 12.29
N SER A 353 4.13 -18.59 12.60
CA SER A 353 5.27 -19.20 13.32
C SER A 353 6.58 -19.06 12.54
N SER A 354 6.61 -19.52 11.28
CA SER A 354 7.80 -19.43 10.43
C SER A 354 8.24 -17.97 10.21
N THR A 355 7.28 -17.06 10.08
CA THR A 355 7.57 -15.62 9.95
C THR A 355 8.20 -15.06 11.23
N ARG A 356 7.68 -15.42 12.41
CA ARG A 356 8.24 -14.99 13.71
C ARG A 356 9.65 -15.53 13.92
N GLU A 357 9.91 -16.78 13.55
CA GLU A 357 11.25 -17.38 13.60
C GLU A 357 12.24 -16.60 12.73
N TRP A 358 11.90 -16.34 11.47
CA TRP A 358 12.75 -15.55 10.58
C TRP A 358 12.99 -14.13 11.12
N ILE A 359 11.95 -13.46 11.64
CA ILE A 359 12.07 -12.13 12.27
C ILE A 359 13.04 -12.17 13.47
N SER A 360 12.95 -13.22 14.29
CA SER A 360 13.81 -13.43 15.45
C SER A 360 15.28 -13.58 15.05
N MET A 361 15.56 -14.31 13.96
CA MET A 361 16.91 -14.49 13.44
C MET A 361 17.49 -13.21 12.84
N ILE A 362 16.73 -12.49 12.00
CA ILE A 362 17.26 -11.36 11.22
C ILE A 362 17.38 -10.05 12.02
N THR A 363 16.48 -9.82 12.97
CA THR A 363 16.42 -8.58 13.76
C THR A 363 17.75 -8.25 14.49
N PRO A 364 18.38 -9.18 15.22
CA PRO A 364 19.65 -8.91 15.91
C PRO A 364 20.79 -8.61 14.92
N VAL A 365 20.82 -9.26 13.77
CA VAL A 365 21.83 -9.04 12.72
C VAL A 365 21.75 -7.60 12.19
N LEU A 366 20.55 -7.16 11.80
CA LEU A 366 20.32 -5.80 11.32
C LEU A 366 20.62 -4.74 12.39
N LYS A 367 20.34 -5.05 13.67
CA LYS A 367 20.68 -4.16 14.79
C LYS A 367 22.20 -3.99 14.93
N LYS A 368 22.97 -5.08 14.87
CA LYS A 368 24.44 -5.05 14.90
C LYS A 368 25.01 -4.30 13.70
N TYR A 369 24.51 -4.57 12.49
CA TYR A 369 24.92 -3.90 11.25
C TYR A 369 24.73 -2.37 11.34
N LYS A 370 23.56 -1.93 11.83
CA LYS A 370 23.27 -0.50 12.03
C LYS A 370 24.18 0.14 13.06
N ALA A 371 24.48 -0.57 14.17
CA ALA A 371 25.38 -0.07 15.20
C ALA A 371 26.81 0.13 14.66
N ILE A 372 27.38 -0.88 14.00
CA ILE A 372 28.72 -0.82 13.40
C ILE A 372 28.78 0.31 12.36
N THR A 373 27.80 0.39 11.46
CA THR A 373 27.72 1.42 10.43
C THR A 373 27.66 2.83 11.03
N LYS A 374 26.93 3.01 12.14
CA LYS A 374 26.87 4.28 12.87
C LYS A 374 28.22 4.63 13.49
N THR A 375 28.89 3.68 14.15
CA THR A 375 30.20 3.90 14.77
C THR A 375 31.26 4.28 13.74
N ILE A 376 31.29 3.61 12.58
CA ILE A 376 32.18 3.94 11.46
C ILE A 376 31.97 5.40 11.04
N ARG A 377 30.72 5.82 10.81
CA ARG A 377 30.40 7.20 10.41
C ARG A 377 30.84 8.24 11.44
N THR A 378 30.65 7.95 12.74
CA THR A 378 31.09 8.82 13.82
C THR A 378 32.61 8.99 13.83
N LYS A 379 33.36 7.88 13.82
CA LYS A 379 34.83 7.91 13.80
C LYS A 379 35.38 8.56 12.53
N GLN A 380 34.74 8.33 11.37
CA GLN A 380 35.09 9.04 10.13
C GLN A 380 34.90 10.56 10.24
N THR A 381 33.87 11.01 10.94
CA THR A 381 33.62 12.43 11.18
C THR A 381 34.66 13.03 12.13
N GLU A 382 35.00 12.31 13.20
CA GLU A 382 36.07 12.70 14.13
C GLU A 382 37.43 12.80 13.44
N LYS A 383 37.79 11.79 12.63
CA LYS A 383 39.01 11.80 11.80
C LYS A 383 39.06 13.03 10.89
N LYS A 384 37.96 13.36 10.20
CA LYS A 384 37.87 14.57 9.36
C LYS A 384 38.07 15.87 10.16
N SER A 385 37.49 15.95 11.36
CA SER A 385 37.67 17.10 12.26
C SER A 385 39.13 17.26 12.69
N LEU A 386 39.77 16.18 13.13
CA LEU A 386 41.18 16.18 13.52
C LEU A 386 42.11 16.50 12.35
N GLN A 387 41.82 16.00 11.14
CA GLN A 387 42.53 16.38 9.93
C GLN A 387 42.41 17.89 9.63
N ALA A 388 41.23 18.48 9.83
CA ALA A 388 41.02 19.91 9.66
C ALA A 388 41.76 20.74 10.74
N GLN A 389 41.80 20.27 11.98
CA GLN A 389 42.58 20.89 13.06
C GLN A 389 44.08 20.82 12.79
N LYS A 390 44.57 19.65 12.34
CA LYS A 390 45.97 19.44 11.95
C LYS A 390 46.42 20.43 10.87
N LYS A 391 45.58 20.70 9.87
CA LYS A 391 45.87 21.67 8.80
C LYS A 391 45.96 23.13 9.27
N LYS A 392 45.41 23.47 10.43
CA LYS A 392 45.42 24.83 10.99
C LYS A 392 46.57 25.09 11.96
N LEU A 393 47.35 24.06 12.31
CA LEU A 393 48.49 24.18 13.21
C LEU A 393 49.67 24.87 12.51
N SER A 394 50.33 25.78 13.22
CA SER A 394 51.57 26.40 12.79
C SER A 394 52.75 25.45 12.97
N PHE A 395 53.82 25.63 12.18
CA PHE A 395 55.05 24.82 12.28
C PHE A 395 55.71 24.90 13.67
N LEU A 396 55.41 25.95 14.45
CA LEU A 396 55.91 26.19 15.80
C LEU A 396 55.25 25.34 16.90
N GLN A 397 54.27 24.47 16.56
CA GLN A 397 53.54 23.62 17.52
C GLN A 397 53.75 22.11 17.27
N PRO A 398 55.00 21.61 17.28
CA PRO A 398 55.32 20.24 16.84
C PRO A 398 54.71 19.15 17.73
N VAL A 399 54.60 19.39 19.04
CA VAL A 399 54.02 18.42 20.00
C VAL A 399 52.53 18.19 19.71
N GLN A 400 51.76 19.25 19.49
CA GLN A 400 50.33 19.15 19.18
C GLN A 400 50.10 18.51 17.81
N TYR A 401 50.96 18.82 16.82
CA TYR A 401 50.92 18.19 15.50
C TYR A 401 51.13 16.67 15.59
N TYR A 402 52.11 16.22 16.39
CA TYR A 402 52.37 14.81 16.63
C TYR A 402 51.19 14.12 17.33
N GLN A 403 50.65 14.70 18.39
CA GLN A 403 49.49 14.16 19.12
C GLN A 403 48.25 14.00 18.24
N ILE A 404 47.93 14.99 17.40
CA ILE A 404 46.80 14.89 16.46
C ILE A 404 47.09 13.82 15.39
N SER A 405 48.33 13.70 14.92
CA SER A 405 48.71 12.68 13.95
C SER A 405 48.54 11.27 14.51
N GLN A 406 48.98 11.01 15.75
CA GLN A 406 48.76 9.73 16.42
C GLN A 406 47.26 9.40 16.54
N LYS A 407 46.42 10.36 16.97
CA LYS A 407 44.97 10.16 17.05
C LYS A 407 44.33 9.84 15.70
N ILE A 408 44.78 10.48 14.62
CA ILE A 408 44.31 10.18 13.25
C ILE A 408 44.70 8.76 12.84
N THR A 409 45.92 8.31 13.17
CA THR A 409 46.38 6.94 12.91
C THR A 409 45.52 5.92 13.65
N THR A 410 45.35 6.07 14.97
CA THR A 410 44.49 5.18 15.77
C THR A 410 43.05 5.15 15.26
N LEU A 411 42.47 6.31 14.92
CA LEU A 411 41.12 6.34 14.32
C LEU A 411 41.05 5.66 12.96
N THR A 412 42.16 5.60 12.20
CA THR A 412 42.19 4.93 10.90
C THR A 412 42.16 3.42 11.09
N GLU A 413 42.99 2.90 11.99
CA GLU A 413 43.04 1.49 12.38
C GLU A 413 41.68 1.03 12.92
N ASP A 414 41.07 1.80 13.84
CA ASP A 414 39.72 1.51 14.37
C ASP A 414 38.64 1.44 13.28
N ILE A 415 38.71 2.31 12.27
CA ILE A 415 37.74 2.32 11.17
C ILE A 415 37.92 1.10 10.28
N GLU A 416 39.16 0.70 9.99
CA GLU A 416 39.46 -0.50 9.21
C GLU A 416 39.02 -1.78 9.94
N GLU A 417 39.24 -1.84 11.25
CA GLU A 417 38.75 -2.95 12.08
C GLU A 417 37.23 -3.04 12.04
N LEU A 418 36.52 -1.92 12.22
CA LEU A 418 35.06 -1.88 12.14
C LEU A 418 34.53 -2.23 10.75
N LEU A 419 35.22 -1.86 9.67
CA LEU A 419 34.88 -2.26 8.31
C LEU A 419 35.03 -3.78 8.14
N SER A 420 36.08 -4.38 8.69
CA SER A 420 36.28 -5.84 8.71
C SER A 420 35.21 -6.56 9.56
N GLN A 421 34.86 -6.02 10.73
CA GLN A 421 33.76 -6.54 11.55
C GLN A 421 32.40 -6.46 10.81
N LYS A 422 32.17 -5.38 10.06
CA LYS A 422 30.97 -5.23 9.23
C LYS A 422 30.90 -6.30 8.13
N GLU A 423 32.01 -6.57 7.46
CA GLU A 423 32.09 -7.57 6.39
C GLU A 423 31.88 -8.99 6.93
N ARG A 424 32.52 -9.32 8.06
CA ARG A 424 32.28 -10.60 8.75
C ARG A 424 30.82 -10.79 9.12
N LEU A 425 30.16 -9.76 9.67
CA LEU A 425 28.74 -9.82 10.00
C LEU A 425 27.85 -10.11 8.76
N ILE A 426 28.22 -9.59 7.58
CA ILE A 426 27.51 -9.86 6.32
C ILE A 426 27.70 -11.34 5.95
N CYS A 427 28.95 -11.82 5.88
CA CYS A 427 29.29 -13.18 5.48
C CYS A 427 28.75 -14.26 6.45
N ASP A 428 28.92 -14.06 7.76
CA ASP A 428 28.50 -15.01 8.81
C ASP A 428 26.97 -15.21 8.84
N ASN A 429 26.21 -14.31 8.22
CA ASN A 429 24.76 -14.37 8.13
C ASN A 429 24.27 -14.64 6.70
N TYR A 430 25.13 -15.22 5.86
CA TYR A 430 24.82 -15.66 4.50
C TYR A 430 24.33 -14.55 3.56
N PHE A 431 24.73 -13.30 3.81
CA PHE A 431 24.56 -12.22 2.84
C PHE A 431 25.78 -12.19 1.92
N HIS A 432 25.56 -12.03 0.62
CA HIS A 432 26.66 -11.97 -0.36
C HIS A 432 27.23 -10.56 -0.52
N ASN A 433 26.47 -9.52 -0.14
CA ASN A 433 26.89 -8.13 -0.30
C ASN A 433 26.08 -7.18 0.60
N GLU A 434 26.55 -5.93 0.68
CA GLU A 434 25.87 -4.89 1.46
C GLU A 434 24.50 -4.49 0.89
N SER A 435 24.21 -4.78 -0.39
CA SER A 435 22.88 -4.52 -0.94
C SER A 435 21.86 -5.49 -0.35
N GLU A 436 22.21 -6.76 -0.18
CA GLU A 436 21.33 -7.81 0.34
C GLU A 436 20.89 -7.56 1.79
N ILE A 437 21.82 -7.14 2.65
CA ILE A 437 21.49 -6.78 4.03
C ILE A 437 20.59 -5.52 4.08
N LYS A 438 20.79 -4.56 3.17
CA LYS A 438 19.93 -3.37 3.04
C LYS A 438 18.54 -3.73 2.54
N THR A 439 18.41 -4.62 1.56
CA THR A 439 17.10 -5.14 1.12
C THR A 439 16.41 -5.95 2.20
N SER A 440 17.18 -6.62 3.08
CA SER A 440 16.64 -7.36 4.22
C SER A 440 15.99 -6.46 5.28
N GLU A 441 16.37 -5.18 5.38
CA GLU A 441 15.64 -4.22 6.21
C GLU A 441 14.22 -3.96 5.69
N ILE A 442 14.08 -3.86 4.37
CA ILE A 442 12.79 -3.70 3.70
C ILE A 442 11.97 -4.99 3.87
N ALA A 443 12.61 -6.15 3.68
CA ALA A 443 11.98 -7.45 3.91
C ALA A 443 11.51 -7.59 5.37
N LEU A 444 12.30 -7.17 6.36
CA LEU A 444 11.91 -7.20 7.77
C LEU A 444 10.68 -6.34 8.04
N LYS A 445 10.62 -5.14 7.45
CA LYS A 445 9.43 -4.29 7.56
C LYS A 445 8.21 -4.98 6.95
N ASN A 446 8.36 -5.51 5.73
CA ASN A 446 7.27 -6.19 5.02
C ASN A 446 6.76 -7.42 5.80
N GLN A 447 7.65 -8.22 6.38
CA GLN A 447 7.29 -9.39 7.18
C GLN A 447 6.60 -9.03 8.49
N LYS A 448 7.00 -7.93 9.14
CA LYS A 448 6.27 -7.39 10.31
C LYS A 448 4.87 -6.90 9.94
N ASP A 449 4.73 -6.22 8.80
CA ASP A 449 3.42 -5.77 8.33
C ASP A 449 2.55 -6.95 7.87
N PHE A 450 3.15 -8.00 7.31
CA PHE A 450 2.47 -9.25 6.98
C PHE A 450 1.98 -9.98 8.24
N LEU A 451 2.81 -10.10 9.27
CA LEU A 451 2.42 -10.72 10.54
C LEU A 451 1.21 -10.02 11.17
N LYS A 452 1.18 -8.68 11.18
CA LYS A 452 0.01 -7.90 11.64
C LYS A 452 -1.26 -8.22 10.86
N LYS A 453 -1.14 -8.44 9.55
CA LYS A 453 -2.29 -8.82 8.71
C LYS A 453 -2.77 -10.23 9.04
N LEU A 454 -1.84 -11.17 9.23
CA LEU A 454 -2.19 -12.54 9.65
C LEU A 454 -2.87 -12.55 11.03
N ASP A 455 -2.37 -11.75 11.98
CA ASP A 455 -2.98 -11.63 13.31
C ASP A 455 -4.41 -11.05 13.19
N ALA A 456 -4.61 -9.97 12.42
CA ALA A 456 -5.95 -9.42 12.21
C ALA A 456 -6.91 -10.37 11.45
N GLN A 457 -6.39 -11.17 10.52
CA GLN A 457 -7.16 -12.22 9.85
C GLN A 457 -7.54 -13.35 10.82
N TYR A 458 -6.63 -13.73 11.72
CA TYR A 458 -6.88 -14.74 12.74
C TYR A 458 -8.05 -14.32 13.64
N ASP A 459 -8.05 -13.08 14.13
CA ASP A 459 -9.12 -12.55 14.98
C ASP A 459 -10.48 -12.62 14.27
N ASN A 460 -10.54 -12.11 13.02
CA ASN A 460 -11.77 -12.13 12.23
C ASN A 460 -12.28 -13.56 11.95
N LEU A 461 -11.41 -14.46 11.52
CA LEU A 461 -11.79 -15.85 11.26
C LEU A 461 -12.22 -16.58 12.54
N SER A 462 -11.60 -16.27 13.69
CA SER A 462 -11.97 -16.81 14.99
C SER A 462 -13.37 -16.33 15.41
N ASP A 463 -13.68 -15.05 15.20
CA ASP A 463 -15.01 -14.49 15.46
C ASP A 463 -16.07 -15.13 14.57
N GLN A 464 -15.79 -15.25 13.26
CA GLN A 464 -16.69 -15.93 12.32
C GLN A 464 -16.90 -17.40 12.68
N LEU A 465 -15.86 -18.11 13.12
CA LEU A 465 -15.99 -19.50 13.56
C LEU A 465 -16.97 -19.61 14.74
N THR A 466 -16.83 -18.70 15.71
CA THR A 466 -17.69 -18.63 16.89
C THR A 466 -19.14 -18.28 16.53
N GLU A 467 -19.33 -17.32 15.62
CA GLU A 467 -20.67 -16.93 15.13
C GLU A 467 -21.35 -18.08 14.37
N ASN A 468 -20.63 -18.78 13.50
CA ASN A 468 -21.16 -19.93 12.77
C ASN A 468 -21.47 -21.10 13.71
N GLN A 469 -20.64 -21.34 14.73
CA GLN A 469 -20.91 -22.32 15.77
C GLN A 469 -22.21 -21.99 16.53
N LYS A 470 -22.43 -20.71 16.87
CA LYS A 470 -23.66 -20.27 17.53
C LYS A 470 -24.89 -20.48 16.63
N LYS A 471 -24.83 -20.04 15.37
CA LYS A 471 -25.90 -20.22 14.37
C LYS A 471 -26.24 -21.70 14.17
N TYR A 472 -25.21 -22.55 14.15
CA TYR A 472 -25.39 -24.00 14.06
C TYR A 472 -26.21 -24.54 15.22
N GLN A 473 -25.86 -24.16 16.47
CA GLN A 473 -26.58 -24.61 17.66
C GLN A 473 -28.01 -24.07 17.72
N GLU A 474 -28.23 -22.82 17.32
CA GLU A 474 -29.57 -22.22 17.23
C GLU A 474 -30.47 -23.01 16.25
N ILE A 475 -29.99 -23.27 15.03
CA ILE A 475 -30.74 -24.05 14.02
C ILE A 475 -31.01 -25.48 14.50
N LYS A 476 -30.05 -26.09 15.19
CA LYS A 476 -30.21 -27.45 15.72
C LYS A 476 -31.22 -27.50 16.87
N ALA A 477 -31.27 -26.46 17.71
CA ALA A 477 -32.21 -26.36 18.84
C ALA A 477 -33.65 -26.04 18.41
N ASP A 478 -33.85 -25.37 17.28
CA ASP A 478 -35.18 -25.07 16.73
C ASP A 478 -35.92 -26.32 16.21
N VAL A 479 -35.23 -27.46 16.06
CA VAL A 479 -35.84 -28.73 15.64
C VAL A 479 -36.43 -29.46 16.84
N SER A 480 -37.71 -29.85 16.74
CA SER A 480 -38.39 -30.54 17.84
C SER A 480 -37.74 -31.89 18.17
N PRO A 481 -37.70 -32.31 19.45
CA PRO A 481 -37.03 -33.54 19.85
C PRO A 481 -37.51 -34.80 19.10
N GLU A 482 -38.79 -34.86 18.72
CA GLU A 482 -39.39 -35.97 17.99
C GLU A 482 -38.81 -36.13 16.58
N LYS A 483 -38.30 -35.05 15.98
CA LYS A 483 -37.69 -35.03 14.64
C LYS A 483 -36.17 -35.18 14.65
N SER A 484 -35.56 -35.33 15.84
CA SER A 484 -34.09 -35.40 15.98
C SER A 484 -33.45 -36.59 15.24
N ALA A 485 -34.09 -37.76 15.30
CA ALA A 485 -33.63 -38.95 14.58
C ALA A 485 -33.74 -38.79 13.05
N GLU A 486 -34.84 -38.21 12.57
CA GLU A 486 -35.05 -37.90 11.15
C GLU A 486 -34.04 -36.86 10.64
N LEU A 487 -33.76 -35.82 11.44
CA LEU A 487 -32.73 -34.83 11.13
C LEU A 487 -31.35 -35.47 11.02
N PHE A 488 -30.99 -36.34 11.97
CA PHE A 488 -29.70 -37.03 11.95
C PHE A 488 -29.56 -37.88 10.68
N ASP A 489 -30.60 -38.63 10.31
CA ASP A 489 -30.59 -39.43 9.08
C ASP A 489 -30.47 -38.60 7.81
N ALA A 490 -31.16 -37.46 7.74
CA ALA A 490 -31.05 -36.53 6.62
C ALA A 490 -29.66 -35.88 6.54
N ARG A 491 -29.03 -35.60 7.68
CA ARG A 491 -27.65 -35.06 7.73
C ARG A 491 -26.61 -36.09 7.29
N VAL A 492 -26.79 -37.36 7.68
CA VAL A 492 -25.94 -38.48 7.22
C VAL A 492 -25.93 -38.56 5.69
N ASP A 493 -27.06 -38.33 5.01
CA ASP A 493 -27.12 -38.34 3.55
C ASP A 493 -26.34 -37.19 2.88
N GLU A 494 -26.16 -36.07 3.57
CA GLU A 494 -25.53 -34.85 3.04
C GLU A 494 -24.04 -34.72 3.44
N ARG A 495 -23.64 -35.26 4.60
CA ARG A 495 -22.34 -35.00 5.26
C ARG A 495 -21.13 -35.33 4.40
N ASP A 496 -21.07 -36.53 3.84
CA ASP A 496 -19.93 -36.96 3.01
C ASP A 496 -19.82 -36.11 1.74
N MET A 497 -20.95 -35.87 1.07
CA MET A 497 -20.98 -35.05 -0.14
C MET A 497 -20.47 -33.64 0.14
N ILE A 498 -20.95 -33.00 1.22
CA ILE A 498 -20.54 -31.63 1.56
C ILE A 498 -19.09 -31.60 2.05
N ARG A 499 -18.64 -32.58 2.85
CA ARG A 499 -17.23 -32.70 3.23
C ARG A 499 -16.34 -32.80 2.00
N ASP A 500 -16.69 -33.64 1.03
CA ASP A 500 -15.90 -33.85 -0.17
C ASP A 500 -15.93 -32.59 -1.06
N GLN A 501 -17.04 -31.88 -1.13
CA GLN A 501 -17.10 -30.56 -1.78
C GLN A 501 -16.14 -29.57 -1.12
N VAL A 502 -16.07 -29.53 0.21
CA VAL A 502 -15.13 -28.68 0.94
C VAL A 502 -13.69 -29.10 0.67
N TYR A 503 -13.39 -30.41 0.69
CA TYR A 503 -12.07 -30.94 0.38
C TYR A 503 -11.62 -30.52 -1.03
N GLN A 504 -12.43 -30.78 -2.05
CA GLN A 504 -12.12 -30.45 -3.44
C GLN A 504 -11.92 -28.94 -3.62
N LYS A 505 -12.69 -28.15 -2.90
CA LYS A 505 -12.62 -26.69 -2.93
C LYS A 505 -11.34 -26.16 -2.28
N LEU A 506 -10.95 -26.67 -1.11
CA LEU A 506 -9.68 -26.33 -0.48
C LEU A 506 -8.50 -26.80 -1.33
N TYR A 507 -8.57 -28.01 -1.89
CA TYR A 507 -7.56 -28.56 -2.80
C TYR A 507 -7.38 -27.67 -4.04
N ALA A 508 -8.48 -27.33 -4.74
CA ALA A 508 -8.43 -26.45 -5.92
C ALA A 508 -7.93 -25.04 -5.59
N THR A 509 -8.19 -24.57 -4.36
CA THR A 509 -7.78 -23.23 -3.92
C THR A 509 -6.30 -23.20 -3.59
N MET A 510 -5.86 -24.06 -2.65
CA MET A 510 -4.50 -24.08 -2.11
C MET A 510 -3.47 -24.74 -3.04
N GLY A 511 -3.91 -25.59 -3.98
CA GLY A 511 -3.04 -26.27 -4.94
C GLY A 511 -1.95 -27.08 -4.24
N GLN A 512 -0.69 -26.84 -4.58
CA GLN A 512 0.47 -27.52 -3.96
C GLN A 512 0.63 -27.21 -2.46
N LYS A 513 -0.03 -26.17 -1.95
CA LYS A 513 -0.01 -25.80 -0.52
C LYS A 513 -1.16 -26.44 0.27
N PHE A 514 -1.98 -27.28 -0.38
CA PHE A 514 -3.02 -28.02 0.31
C PHE A 514 -2.39 -29.10 1.19
N ASP A 515 -2.79 -29.13 2.47
CA ASP A 515 -2.35 -30.14 3.43
C ASP A 515 -3.55 -31.02 3.81
N ALA A 516 -3.53 -32.27 3.35
CA ALA A 516 -4.60 -33.21 3.63
C ALA A 516 -4.70 -33.56 5.13
N SER A 517 -3.57 -33.63 5.83
CA SER A 517 -3.54 -33.91 7.27
C SER A 517 -4.19 -32.77 8.04
N LEU A 518 -3.87 -31.52 7.67
CA LEU A 518 -4.47 -30.32 8.26
C LEU A 518 -5.98 -30.23 7.99
N PHE A 519 -6.43 -30.68 6.82
CA PHE A 519 -7.86 -30.81 6.53
C PHE A 519 -8.53 -31.81 7.48
N HIS A 520 -7.96 -33.00 7.66
CA HIS A 520 -8.51 -34.00 8.57
C HIS A 520 -8.52 -33.53 10.03
N GLU A 521 -7.46 -32.85 10.47
CA GLU A 521 -7.41 -32.21 11.80
C GLU A 521 -8.51 -31.14 11.95
N SER A 522 -8.76 -30.35 10.91
CA SER A 522 -9.84 -29.35 10.90
C SER A 522 -11.21 -30.00 10.98
N VAL A 523 -11.43 -31.13 10.31
CA VAL A 523 -12.68 -31.89 10.39
C VAL A 523 -12.91 -32.39 11.83
N SER A 524 -11.90 -32.99 12.44
CA SER A 524 -11.98 -33.50 13.82
C SER A 524 -12.25 -32.37 14.81
N ASP A 525 -11.51 -31.26 14.73
CA ASP A 525 -11.69 -30.12 15.64
C ASP A 525 -13.08 -29.50 15.55
N ILE A 526 -13.67 -29.46 14.34
CA ILE A 526 -15.05 -28.97 14.19
C ILE A 526 -16.06 -29.95 14.77
N ASP A 527 -15.86 -31.26 14.59
CA ASP A 527 -16.75 -32.27 15.17
C ASP A 527 -16.74 -32.19 16.70
N ASP A 528 -15.56 -32.05 17.31
CA ASP A 528 -15.39 -31.84 18.74
C ASP A 528 -16.10 -30.55 19.22
N ARG A 529 -15.94 -29.44 18.50
CA ARG A 529 -16.60 -28.15 18.82
C ARG A 529 -18.11 -28.20 18.74
N LEU A 530 -18.63 -28.99 17.80
CA LEU A 530 -20.07 -29.16 17.61
C LEU A 530 -20.67 -30.22 18.54
N GLY A 531 -19.82 -30.97 19.28
CA GLY A 531 -20.23 -32.07 20.13
C GLY A 531 -20.81 -33.22 19.33
N GLU A 532 -20.23 -33.50 18.16
CA GLU A 532 -20.67 -34.55 17.26
C GLU A 532 -19.74 -35.75 17.33
N ASP A 533 -20.33 -36.94 17.35
CA ASP A 533 -19.59 -38.19 17.32
C ASP A 533 -19.36 -38.63 15.86
N PRO A 534 -18.11 -38.58 15.34
CA PRO A 534 -17.82 -39.01 13.98
C PRO A 534 -18.11 -40.50 13.75
N GLU A 535 -17.98 -41.34 14.78
CA GLU A 535 -18.24 -42.78 14.69
C GLU A 535 -19.74 -43.05 14.48
N ALA A 536 -20.61 -42.33 15.19
CA ALA A 536 -22.06 -42.43 14.98
C ALA A 536 -22.48 -42.09 13.54
N PHE A 537 -21.86 -41.07 12.92
CA PHE A 537 -22.12 -40.75 11.51
C PHE A 537 -21.59 -41.84 10.57
N HIS A 538 -20.42 -42.40 10.85
CA HIS A 538 -19.83 -43.48 10.07
C HIS A 538 -20.70 -44.74 10.10
N ASP A 539 -21.07 -45.19 11.31
CA ASP A 539 -21.90 -46.37 11.55
C ASP A 539 -23.26 -46.23 10.87
N ARG A 540 -23.90 -45.06 10.98
CA ARG A 540 -25.19 -44.83 10.35
C ARG A 540 -25.10 -44.82 8.83
N THR A 541 -24.04 -44.24 8.27
CA THR A 541 -23.77 -44.28 6.82
C THR A 541 -23.62 -45.72 6.34
N TYR A 542 -22.89 -46.55 7.08
CA TYR A 542 -22.72 -47.97 6.79
C TYR A 542 -24.05 -48.73 6.84
N GLN A 543 -24.84 -48.54 7.90
CA GLN A 543 -26.17 -49.15 8.04
C GLN A 543 -27.10 -48.81 6.87
N LYS A 544 -27.17 -47.54 6.47
CA LYS A 544 -27.99 -47.10 5.32
C LYS A 544 -27.51 -47.71 4.01
N ARG A 545 -26.19 -47.86 3.82
CA ARG A 545 -25.61 -48.53 2.64
C ARG A 545 -26.04 -50.00 2.55
N ILE A 546 -25.94 -50.74 3.66
CA ILE A 546 -26.38 -52.14 3.73
C ILE A 546 -27.87 -52.27 3.49
N ALA A 547 -28.70 -51.38 4.08
CA ALA A 547 -30.15 -51.39 3.86
C ALA A 547 -30.51 -51.18 2.38
N ARG A 548 -29.91 -50.18 1.72
CA ARG A 548 -30.09 -49.93 0.27
C ARG A 548 -29.65 -51.13 -0.56
N GLU A 549 -28.56 -51.80 -0.19
CA GLU A 549 -28.09 -52.98 -0.91
C GLU A 549 -29.04 -54.18 -0.75
N MET A 550 -29.59 -54.38 0.45
CA MET A 550 -30.60 -55.41 0.73
C MET A 550 -31.91 -55.14 -0.02
N GLU A 551 -32.36 -53.89 -0.13
CA GLU A 551 -33.52 -53.51 -0.95
C GLU A 551 -33.27 -53.76 -2.44
N ARG A 552 -32.12 -53.35 -2.98
CA ARG A 552 -31.74 -53.64 -4.37
C ARG A 552 -31.67 -55.14 -4.67
N ARG A 553 -31.29 -55.97 -3.69
CA ARG A 553 -31.29 -57.44 -3.80
C ARG A 553 -32.71 -58.03 -3.77
N LYS A 554 -33.66 -57.41 -3.06
CA LYS A 554 -35.09 -57.79 -3.09
C LYS A 554 -35.76 -57.40 -4.41
N GLU A 555 -35.30 -56.33 -5.07
CA GLU A 555 -35.82 -55.83 -6.35
C GLU A 555 -35.21 -56.52 -7.59
N GLN A 556 -34.20 -57.39 -7.43
CA GLN A 556 -33.68 -58.18 -8.54
C GLN A 556 -34.65 -59.30 -8.93
N PRO A 557 -35.11 -59.37 -10.20
CA PRO A 557 -36.01 -60.43 -10.63
C PRO A 557 -35.30 -61.79 -10.57
N VAL A 558 -35.95 -62.77 -9.95
CA VAL A 558 -35.53 -64.18 -9.94
C VAL A 558 -35.36 -64.63 -11.39
N ARG A 559 -34.13 -64.91 -11.83
CA ARG A 559 -33.87 -65.61 -13.09
C ARG A 559 -34.53 -66.99 -13.01
N LEU A 560 -35.70 -67.14 -13.61
CA LEU A 560 -36.31 -68.43 -13.89
C LEU A 560 -35.31 -69.27 -14.69
N LYS A 561 -34.83 -70.38 -14.09
CA LYS A 561 -34.07 -71.41 -14.78
C LYS A 561 -34.88 -71.86 -16.00
N LYS A 562 -34.38 -71.60 -17.21
CA LYS A 562 -34.87 -72.27 -18.43
C LYS A 562 -34.68 -73.77 -18.23
N LYS A 563 -35.79 -74.52 -18.14
CA LYS A 563 -35.78 -75.98 -18.31
C LYS A 563 -35.23 -76.27 -19.70
N VAL A 564 -34.06 -76.89 -19.76
CA VAL A 564 -33.55 -77.54 -20.97
C VAL A 564 -34.43 -78.77 -21.19
N HIS A 565 -35.21 -78.77 -22.27
CA HIS A 565 -35.88 -79.97 -22.75
C HIS A 565 -34.81 -80.86 -23.40
N ASN A 566 -34.64 -82.06 -22.84
CA ASN A 566 -34.06 -83.19 -23.56
C ASN A 566 -34.93 -83.48 -24.78
N HIS A 567 -34.33 -83.47 -25.97
CA HIS A 567 -34.79 -84.28 -27.09
C HIS A 567 -33.63 -85.14 -27.55
N GLU A 568 -33.82 -86.44 -27.35
CA GLU A 568 -33.13 -87.52 -28.04
C GLU A 568 -33.33 -87.39 -29.55
N ARG A 569 -32.24 -87.38 -30.31
CA ARG A 569 -31.94 -88.33 -31.39
C ARG A 569 -30.58 -88.06 -32.00
#